data_AF-G8T9A3-F1
#
_entry.id   AF-G8T9A3-F1
#
_cell.length_a   1.000
_cell.length_b   1.000
_cell.length_c   1.000
_cell.angle_alpha   90.00
_cell.angle_beta   90.00
_cell.angle_gamma   90.00
#
_symmetry.space_group_name_H-M   'P 1'
#
loop_
_entity.id
_entity.type
_entity.pdbx_description
1 polymer ?
#
loop_
_entity_poly.entity_id
_entity_poly.type
_entity_poly.pdbx_seq_one_letter_code
_entity_poly.pdbx_strand_id
1 'polypeptide(L)'
;MKQINDVLSWLLLKQELLYIDSKQNQFCVDFLNSTSSEKYDLRYEPFAFFQVSDNGFIIIDGGNRPSSFYKENKLQPFEVKETGSLVNQDQDPEFLVFFKTEEGKKVYKLFEWRNKRVVVESKSRFTVVKDKAFSIIDEMLCCYNLTGELNWQYPTSGKKSSEQIEIKKIIGMFGYDLWIQLSDESFLCLNALTGKALHPHMILKEILGLDGLAIGEVHLDEESGKIRILAFSYYIEIDLATRMPAIKAKFESGWSIGKGRFYDGDMRAYFIADYPFHGKKIGNFTAGVFNTETLEIEWHYSLSGEDKHHFFVNQPQANEKFFAVKDTNDTLYLFERGVH
;
A
#
# COMPACT_ATOMS: atom_id res chain seq x y z
N MET A 1 -22.66 -1.68 -10.61
CA MET A 1 -22.11 -1.01 -9.41
C MET A 1 -22.92 -1.43 -8.20
N LYS A 2 -22.25 -1.91 -7.16
CA LYS A 2 -22.83 -2.21 -5.83
C LYS A 2 -22.34 -1.13 -4.85
N GLN A 3 -23.19 -0.74 -3.91
CA GLN A 3 -22.84 0.21 -2.84
C GLN A 3 -23.09 -0.46 -1.49
N ILE A 4 -22.20 -0.20 -0.54
CA ILE A 4 -22.31 -0.67 0.85
C ILE A 4 -22.02 0.53 1.74
N ASN A 5 -23.00 0.93 2.54
CA ASN A 5 -22.91 2.09 3.43
C ASN A 5 -22.31 1.69 4.78
N ASP A 6 -21.99 2.68 5.61
CA ASP A 6 -21.51 2.48 6.99
C ASP A 6 -20.24 1.60 7.06
N VAL A 7 -19.32 1.68 6.07
CA VAL A 7 -18.11 0.83 6.00
C VAL A 7 -16.92 1.52 6.66
N LEU A 8 -16.49 1.07 7.85
CA LEU A 8 -15.32 1.66 8.55
C LEU A 8 -14.01 1.34 7.82
N SER A 9 -13.72 0.05 7.66
CA SER A 9 -12.51 -0.48 6.99
C SER A 9 -12.90 -1.63 6.07
N TRP A 10 -12.06 -1.92 5.06
CA TRP A 10 -12.36 -2.93 4.05
C TRP A 10 -11.11 -3.47 3.36
N LEU A 11 -11.21 -4.71 2.87
CA LEU A 11 -10.17 -5.41 2.12
C LEU A 11 -10.82 -6.25 1.02
N LEU A 12 -10.38 -6.08 -0.22
CA LEU A 12 -10.90 -6.81 -1.38
C LEU A 12 -9.93 -7.94 -1.76
N LEU A 13 -10.30 -9.18 -1.43
CA LEU A 13 -9.59 -10.40 -1.81
C LEU A 13 -10.05 -10.91 -3.18
N LYS A 14 -9.40 -11.96 -3.71
CA LYS A 14 -9.68 -12.52 -5.04
C LYS A 14 -11.15 -12.93 -5.27
N GLN A 15 -11.86 -13.43 -4.24
CA GLN A 15 -13.24 -13.91 -4.35
C GLN A 15 -14.20 -13.30 -3.31
N GLU A 16 -13.69 -12.48 -2.39
CA GLU A 16 -14.37 -12.01 -1.19
C GLU A 16 -14.12 -10.52 -1.01
N LEU A 17 -15.16 -9.79 -0.61
CA LEU A 17 -14.99 -8.49 0.03
C LEU A 17 -15.14 -8.67 1.54
N LEU A 18 -14.19 -8.13 2.28
CA LEU A 18 -14.17 -8.11 3.73
C LEU A 18 -14.42 -6.67 4.17
N TYR A 19 -15.33 -6.45 5.12
CA TYR A 19 -15.57 -5.10 5.62
C TYR A 19 -16.07 -5.07 7.06
N ILE A 20 -15.94 -3.90 7.69
CA ILE A 20 -16.51 -3.59 9.00
C ILE A 20 -17.75 -2.72 8.78
N ASP A 21 -18.91 -3.20 9.22
CA ASP A 21 -20.12 -2.39 9.37
C ASP A 21 -19.97 -1.54 10.65
N SER A 22 -19.72 -0.24 10.50
CA SER A 22 -19.43 0.71 11.59
C SER A 22 -20.63 0.95 12.50
N LYS A 23 -21.84 0.76 11.97
CA LYS A 23 -23.11 1.00 12.65
C LYS A 23 -23.58 -0.19 13.46
N GLN A 24 -23.30 -1.40 12.98
CA GLN A 24 -23.59 -2.65 13.68
C GLN A 24 -22.40 -3.19 14.47
N ASN A 25 -21.20 -2.62 14.27
CA ASN A 25 -19.92 -3.11 14.81
C ASN A 25 -19.65 -4.59 14.43
N GLN A 26 -20.04 -4.95 13.20
CA GLN A 26 -19.99 -6.33 12.70
C GLN A 26 -18.92 -6.50 11.64
N PHE A 27 -18.22 -7.64 11.71
CA PHE A 27 -17.36 -8.09 10.64
C PHE A 27 -18.19 -8.80 9.58
N CYS A 28 -18.05 -8.39 8.32
CA CYS A 28 -18.82 -8.90 7.20
C CYS A 28 -17.90 -9.54 6.15
N VAL A 29 -18.30 -10.72 5.65
CA VAL A 29 -17.69 -11.39 4.50
C VAL A 29 -18.73 -11.46 3.39
N ASP A 30 -18.50 -10.71 2.33
CA ASP A 30 -19.33 -10.69 1.13
C ASP A 30 -18.64 -11.51 0.04
N PHE A 31 -19.01 -12.79 -0.06
CA PHE A 31 -18.59 -13.63 -1.18
C PHE A 31 -19.15 -13.03 -2.46
N LEU A 32 -18.29 -12.64 -3.39
CA LEU A 32 -18.66 -11.74 -4.50
C LEU A 32 -19.59 -12.36 -5.56
N ASN A 33 -19.96 -13.64 -5.39
CA ASN A 33 -20.97 -14.34 -6.20
C ASN A 33 -22.24 -14.70 -5.39
N SER A 34 -22.36 -14.23 -4.14
CA SER A 34 -23.47 -14.51 -3.21
C SER A 34 -24.51 -13.39 -3.21
N THR A 35 -25.75 -13.74 -2.87
CA THR A 35 -26.84 -12.78 -2.64
C THR A 35 -26.83 -12.16 -1.23
N SER A 36 -26.01 -12.68 -0.31
CA SER A 36 -25.89 -12.21 1.07
C SER A 36 -24.46 -12.32 1.60
N SER A 37 -24.06 -11.36 2.42
CA SER A 37 -22.84 -11.45 3.23
C SER A 37 -23.05 -12.28 4.49
N GLU A 38 -22.02 -13.01 4.90
CA GLU A 38 -21.93 -13.56 6.26
C GLU A 38 -21.57 -12.43 7.23
N LYS A 39 -22.17 -12.47 8.42
CA LYS A 39 -21.99 -11.47 9.48
C LYS A 39 -21.51 -12.14 10.76
N TYR A 40 -20.51 -11.54 11.38
CA TYR A 40 -19.86 -12.04 12.58
C TYR A 40 -19.81 -10.93 13.64
N ASP A 41 -20.40 -11.21 14.81
CA ASP A 41 -20.27 -10.33 15.97
C ASP A 41 -18.86 -10.42 16.52
N LEU A 42 -18.14 -9.29 16.54
CA LEU A 42 -16.81 -9.23 17.12
C LEU A 42 -16.85 -8.85 18.60
N ARG A 43 -15.99 -9.51 19.38
CA ARG A 43 -15.84 -9.26 20.82
C ARG A 43 -15.27 -7.87 21.14
N TYR A 44 -14.55 -7.28 20.19
CA TYR A 44 -13.92 -5.98 20.29
C TYR A 44 -14.17 -5.21 19.00
N GLU A 45 -14.32 -3.89 19.09
CA GLU A 45 -14.46 -2.99 17.96
C GLU A 45 -13.26 -3.13 17.00
N PRO A 46 -13.46 -3.64 15.77
CA PRO A 46 -12.40 -3.76 14.78
C PRO A 46 -12.02 -2.39 14.23
N PHE A 47 -10.76 -2.25 13.83
CA PHE A 47 -10.18 -1.03 13.28
C PHE A 47 -9.58 -1.27 11.88
N ALA A 48 -8.90 -2.41 11.68
CA ALA A 48 -8.17 -2.68 10.44
C ALA A 48 -8.02 -4.17 10.14
N PHE A 49 -7.77 -4.47 8.87
CA PHE A 49 -7.47 -5.80 8.34
C PHE A 49 -6.00 -5.89 7.93
N PHE A 50 -5.38 -7.03 8.21
CA PHE A 50 -4.00 -7.33 7.82
C PHE A 50 -4.02 -8.68 7.10
N GLN A 51 -3.82 -8.66 5.79
CA GLN A 51 -3.68 -9.88 5.00
C GLN A 51 -2.37 -10.59 5.37
N VAL A 52 -2.42 -11.90 5.58
CA VAL A 52 -1.25 -12.72 5.97
C VAL A 52 -1.02 -13.91 5.03
N SER A 53 -1.90 -14.07 4.05
CA SER A 53 -1.84 -15.02 2.91
C SER A 53 -3.01 -14.70 1.97
N ASP A 54 -3.06 -15.29 0.77
CA ASP A 54 -4.15 -15.11 -0.20
C ASP A 54 -5.56 -15.24 0.39
N ASN A 55 -5.75 -16.23 1.29
CA ASN A 55 -7.04 -16.60 1.88
C ASN A 55 -7.00 -16.52 3.42
N GLY A 56 -6.20 -15.61 3.99
CA GLY A 56 -6.07 -15.49 5.44
C GLY A 56 -5.70 -14.09 5.89
N PHE A 57 -6.36 -13.59 6.93
CA PHE A 57 -6.15 -12.25 7.48
C PHE A 57 -6.41 -12.17 8.98
N ILE A 58 -5.74 -11.23 9.63
CA ILE A 58 -5.92 -10.87 11.02
C ILE A 58 -6.80 -9.61 11.09
N ILE A 59 -7.78 -9.63 11.99
CA ILE A 59 -8.56 -8.46 12.38
C ILE A 59 -7.89 -7.81 13.59
N ILE A 60 -7.62 -6.51 13.51
CA ILE A 60 -7.05 -5.70 14.58
C ILE A 60 -8.16 -4.86 15.22
N ASP A 61 -8.20 -4.81 16.55
CA ASP A 61 -9.14 -3.97 17.32
C ASP A 61 -8.68 -2.52 17.47
N GLY A 62 -9.57 -1.64 17.95
CA GLY A 62 -9.26 -0.23 18.27
C GLY A 62 -8.17 -0.03 19.33
N GLY A 63 -7.72 -1.09 20.02
CA GLY A 63 -6.54 -1.09 20.88
C GLY A 63 -5.24 -1.44 20.16
N ASN A 64 -5.25 -1.56 18.82
CA ASN A 64 -4.18 -2.09 17.98
C ASN A 64 -3.76 -3.54 18.30
N ARG A 65 -4.70 -4.38 18.75
CA ARG A 65 -4.43 -5.79 19.09
C ARG A 65 -5.13 -6.75 18.12
N PRO A 66 -4.48 -7.85 17.72
CA PRO A 66 -5.16 -8.98 17.08
C PRO A 66 -6.34 -9.51 17.90
N SER A 67 -7.54 -9.41 17.33
CA SER A 67 -8.79 -9.83 17.97
C SER A 67 -9.34 -11.14 17.41
N SER A 68 -9.20 -11.35 16.10
CA SER A 68 -9.67 -12.54 15.39
C SER A 68 -8.77 -12.84 14.19
N PHE A 69 -8.80 -14.10 13.75
CA PHE A 69 -8.13 -14.56 12.54
C PHE A 69 -9.16 -15.24 11.64
N TYR A 70 -9.18 -14.89 10.37
CA TYR A 70 -10.00 -15.56 9.38
C TYR A 70 -9.10 -16.32 8.42
N LYS A 71 -9.43 -17.58 8.18
CA LYS A 71 -8.77 -18.43 7.19
C LYS A 71 -9.71 -19.56 6.79
N GLU A 72 -9.64 -20.03 5.53
CA GLU A 72 -10.41 -21.18 5.06
C GLU A 72 -11.91 -21.03 5.36
N ASN A 73 -12.41 -19.81 5.11
CA ASN A 73 -13.78 -19.37 5.25
C ASN A 73 -14.35 -19.50 6.68
N LYS A 74 -13.48 -19.37 7.69
CA LYS A 74 -13.85 -19.45 9.11
C LYS A 74 -13.20 -18.34 9.90
N LEU A 75 -14.03 -17.52 10.55
CA LEU A 75 -13.57 -16.65 11.61
C LEU A 75 -13.27 -17.49 12.87
N GLN A 76 -12.04 -17.42 13.34
CA GLN A 76 -11.59 -18.02 14.59
C GLN A 76 -11.27 -16.91 15.59
N PRO A 77 -11.61 -17.07 16.88
CA PRO A 77 -11.08 -16.17 17.91
C PRO A 77 -9.56 -16.24 17.84
N PHE A 78 -8.88 -15.09 17.96
CA PHE A 78 -7.43 -15.14 18.03
C PHE A 78 -7.07 -15.77 19.38
N GLU A 79 -6.68 -17.05 19.35
CA GLU A 79 -6.15 -17.79 20.49
C GLU A 79 -4.62 -17.79 20.45
N VAL A 80 -4.04 -17.43 21.57
CA VAL A 80 -2.73 -16.79 21.65
C VAL A 80 -2.10 -17.45 22.94
N LYS A 81 -0.81 -17.87 23.04
CA LYS A 81 -0.09 -18.31 24.32
C LYS A 81 1.43 -17.86 24.45
N GLU A 82 1.91 -16.92 25.33
CA GLU A 82 3.22 -16.11 25.34
C GLU A 82 3.17 -14.54 24.98
N THR A 83 4.03 -13.85 24.16
CA THR A 83 4.04 -12.33 23.90
C THR A 83 4.80 -11.78 22.62
N GLY A 84 4.56 -10.54 22.08
CA GLY A 84 5.27 -9.89 20.91
C GLY A 84 4.50 -8.87 19.98
N SER A 85 5.12 -8.19 19.00
CA SER A 85 4.54 -7.03 18.24
C SER A 85 4.31 -7.23 16.74
N LEU A 86 3.24 -6.69 16.18
CA LEU A 86 2.88 -6.73 14.74
C LEU A 86 3.50 -5.54 13.98
N VAL A 87 3.91 -5.74 12.73
CA VAL A 87 4.52 -4.70 11.89
C VAL A 87 3.95 -4.72 10.47
N ASN A 88 3.75 -3.55 9.86
CA ASN A 88 3.17 -3.39 8.52
C ASN A 88 3.61 -2.07 7.86
N GLN A 89 4.26 -2.17 6.70
CA GLN A 89 3.88 -1.53 5.43
C GLN A 89 4.69 -2.18 4.30
N ASP A 90 4.07 -2.44 3.15
CA ASP A 90 4.65 -3.06 1.94
C ASP A 90 5.30 -4.46 2.19
N GLN A 91 4.53 -5.43 2.69
CA GLN A 91 5.00 -6.82 2.90
C GLN A 91 4.80 -7.74 1.68
N ASP A 92 5.79 -8.61 1.46
CA ASP A 92 5.66 -9.87 0.72
C ASP A 92 4.67 -10.83 1.46
N PRO A 93 3.66 -11.40 0.78
CA PRO A 93 2.61 -12.21 1.40
C PRO A 93 3.08 -13.53 2.02
N GLU A 94 4.31 -13.99 1.78
CA GLU A 94 4.84 -15.20 2.44
C GLU A 94 5.25 -14.98 3.92
N PHE A 95 5.41 -13.72 4.39
CA PHE A 95 6.09 -13.44 5.66
C PHE A 95 5.28 -12.60 6.66
N LEU A 96 4.68 -13.24 7.66
CA LEU A 96 4.14 -12.53 8.84
C LEU A 96 5.18 -12.47 9.97
N VAL A 97 5.63 -11.28 10.35
CA VAL A 97 6.72 -11.10 11.34
C VAL A 97 6.22 -10.48 12.65
N PHE A 98 6.64 -11.07 13.77
CA PHE A 98 6.32 -10.59 15.11
C PHE A 98 7.57 -10.30 15.95
N PHE A 99 7.62 -9.15 16.64
CA PHE A 99 8.83 -8.63 17.30
C PHE A 99 8.67 -8.43 18.81
N LYS A 100 9.54 -8.98 19.67
CA LYS A 100 9.50 -8.69 21.12
C LYS A 100 10.85 -8.16 21.60
N THR A 101 10.82 -7.15 22.47
CA THR A 101 11.99 -6.67 23.22
C THR A 101 12.11 -7.33 24.60
N GLU A 102 13.34 -7.61 25.02
CA GLU A 102 13.73 -7.61 26.43
C GLU A 102 14.71 -6.44 26.66
N GLU A 103 14.80 -5.96 27.90
CA GLU A 103 15.44 -4.68 28.21
C GLU A 103 16.92 -4.61 27.79
N GLY A 104 17.27 -3.56 27.06
CA GLY A 104 18.66 -3.15 26.82
C GLY A 104 19.42 -3.85 25.68
N LYS A 105 18.88 -4.87 25.00
CA LYS A 105 19.55 -5.49 23.83
C LYS A 105 18.56 -5.80 22.69
N LYS A 106 18.77 -5.17 21.54
CA LYS A 106 17.97 -5.41 20.32
C LYS A 106 18.28 -6.79 19.74
N VAL A 107 17.43 -7.77 20.06
CA VAL A 107 17.38 -9.09 19.42
C VAL A 107 16.01 -9.22 18.77
N TYR A 108 15.98 -9.47 17.48
CA TYR A 108 14.76 -9.70 16.71
C TYR A 108 14.69 -11.20 16.42
N LYS A 109 13.51 -11.73 16.12
CA LYS A 109 13.33 -13.17 15.98
C LYS A 109 12.24 -13.49 14.97
N LEU A 110 12.63 -14.07 13.84
CA LEU A 110 11.69 -14.68 12.90
C LEU A 110 10.94 -15.81 13.59
N PHE A 111 9.63 -15.88 13.39
CA PHE A 111 8.84 -17.03 13.79
C PHE A 111 8.25 -17.70 12.56
N GLU A 112 8.86 -18.82 12.17
CA GLU A 112 8.20 -19.81 11.32
C GLU A 112 6.97 -20.36 12.06
N TRP A 113 5.85 -20.54 11.34
CA TRP A 113 4.52 -20.49 11.95
C TRP A 113 4.03 -21.81 12.56
N ARG A 114 4.48 -22.14 13.79
CA ARG A 114 3.80 -23.12 14.68
C ARG A 114 3.85 -22.73 16.18
N ASN A 115 2.68 -22.40 16.75
CA ASN A 115 2.31 -22.32 18.18
C ASN A 115 3.02 -21.29 19.12
N LYS A 116 2.50 -20.03 19.27
CA LYS A 116 2.61 -19.12 20.49
C LYS A 116 1.87 -17.74 20.37
N ARG A 117 1.65 -16.99 21.49
CA ARG A 117 0.99 -15.62 21.60
C ARG A 117 1.95 -14.57 21.06
N VAL A 118 1.32 -13.45 20.69
CA VAL A 118 1.89 -12.13 20.45
C VAL A 118 1.03 -11.07 21.20
N VAL A 119 1.62 -10.00 21.75
CA VAL A 119 1.04 -8.84 22.48
C VAL A 119 1.89 -7.58 22.22
N VAL A 120 1.29 -6.54 21.62
CA VAL A 120 1.97 -5.52 20.81
C VAL A 120 2.37 -4.25 21.57
N GLU A 121 3.64 -3.86 21.47
CA GLU A 121 4.13 -2.48 21.68
C GLU A 121 5.10 -2.10 20.55
N SER A 122 4.99 -0.89 19.99
CA SER A 122 5.93 -0.40 18.97
C SER A 122 6.15 1.11 19.04
N LYS A 123 7.40 1.51 18.79
CA LYS A 123 7.82 2.89 18.46
C LYS A 123 8.46 3.00 17.07
N SER A 124 8.55 1.91 16.30
CA SER A 124 9.28 1.87 15.02
C SER A 124 8.57 0.96 14.01
N ARG A 125 8.44 1.43 12.77
CA ARG A 125 7.84 0.68 11.65
C ARG A 125 8.92 -0.08 10.87
N PHE A 126 8.59 -1.21 10.27
CA PHE A 126 9.45 -1.93 9.33
C PHE A 126 8.67 -2.24 8.05
N THR A 127 9.41 -2.38 6.96
CA THR A 127 8.95 -2.89 5.66
C THR A 127 9.74 -4.16 5.35
N VAL A 128 9.07 -5.21 4.86
CA VAL A 128 9.70 -6.52 4.56
C VAL A 128 9.65 -6.76 3.07
N VAL A 129 10.81 -6.83 2.44
CA VAL A 129 10.94 -7.10 0.99
C VAL A 129 11.81 -8.33 0.84
N LYS A 130 11.23 -9.41 0.31
CA LYS A 130 11.90 -10.71 0.10
C LYS A 130 12.58 -11.18 1.39
N ASP A 131 13.88 -11.48 1.37
CA ASP A 131 14.63 -12.02 2.50
C ASP A 131 15.15 -10.94 3.49
N LYS A 132 14.66 -9.70 3.40
CA LYS A 132 15.14 -8.54 4.19
C LYS A 132 14.00 -7.80 4.89
N ALA A 133 14.29 -7.32 6.11
CA ALA A 133 13.45 -6.37 6.82
C ALA A 133 14.19 -5.02 6.95
N PHE A 134 13.48 -3.92 6.72
CA PHE A 134 14.02 -2.56 6.71
C PHE A 134 13.29 -1.69 7.72
N SER A 135 14.00 -0.83 8.46
CA SER A 135 13.39 0.13 9.39
C SER A 135 14.13 1.45 9.40
N ILE A 136 13.40 2.54 9.67
CA ILE A 136 13.98 3.86 9.88
C ILE A 136 14.04 4.10 11.39
N ILE A 137 15.24 4.22 11.93
CA ILE A 137 15.52 4.40 13.36
C ILE A 137 16.56 5.51 13.48
N ASP A 138 16.25 6.58 14.22
CA ASP A 138 17.19 7.67 14.55
C ASP A 138 17.96 8.21 13.32
N GLU A 139 17.23 8.56 12.24
CA GLU A 139 17.77 9.00 10.94
C GLU A 139 18.67 7.98 10.20
N MET A 140 18.53 6.69 10.52
CA MET A 140 19.23 5.59 9.85
C MET A 140 18.24 4.60 9.25
N LEU A 141 18.36 4.33 7.94
CA LEU A 141 17.77 3.15 7.31
C LEU A 141 18.60 1.92 7.72
N CYS A 142 18.01 1.08 8.54
CA CYS A 142 18.60 -0.17 9.02
C CYS A 142 18.06 -1.34 8.20
N CYS A 143 18.94 -2.21 7.70
CA CYS A 143 18.58 -3.48 7.07
C CYS A 143 18.90 -4.64 7.99
N TYR A 144 17.95 -5.57 8.11
CA TYR A 144 18.05 -6.79 8.89
C TYR A 144 17.81 -8.00 8.00
N ASN A 145 18.47 -9.12 8.29
CA ASN A 145 18.01 -10.41 7.79
C ASN A 145 16.70 -10.80 8.52
N LEU A 146 15.93 -11.73 7.95
CA LEU A 146 14.68 -12.16 8.57
C LEU A 146 14.87 -12.67 10.01
N THR A 147 16.00 -13.33 10.32
CA THR A 147 16.29 -13.81 11.69
C THR A 147 16.50 -12.69 12.72
N GLY A 148 16.71 -11.45 12.28
CA GLY A 148 16.85 -10.28 13.12
C GLY A 148 18.25 -9.70 13.24
N GLU A 149 19.25 -10.30 12.62
CA GLU A 149 20.60 -9.74 12.63
C GLU A 149 20.64 -8.44 11.82
N LEU A 150 21.29 -7.40 12.35
CA LEU A 150 21.53 -6.16 11.61
C LEU A 150 22.60 -6.40 10.56
N ASN A 151 22.24 -6.32 9.27
CA ASN A 151 23.17 -6.48 8.16
C ASN A 151 23.97 -5.20 7.89
N TRP A 152 23.28 -4.06 7.79
CA TRP A 152 23.90 -2.77 7.49
C TRP A 152 22.98 -1.60 7.89
N GLN A 153 23.55 -0.39 7.90
CA GLN A 153 22.81 0.86 8.12
C GLN A 153 23.25 1.91 7.10
N TYR A 154 22.30 2.72 6.63
CA TYR A 154 22.52 3.83 5.70
C TYR A 154 21.96 5.13 6.33
N PRO A 155 22.74 6.22 6.40
CA PRO A 155 22.27 7.48 6.98
C PRO A 155 21.27 8.19 6.08
N THR A 156 20.11 8.55 6.61
CA THR A 156 19.08 9.38 5.96
C THR A 156 19.23 10.87 6.30
N SER A 157 20.26 11.24 7.05
CA SER A 157 20.70 12.63 7.19
C SER A 157 22.14 12.80 6.73
N GLY A 158 22.35 13.68 5.75
CA GLY A 158 23.68 13.99 5.25
C GLY A 158 24.45 14.87 6.22
N LYS A 159 25.64 14.47 6.68
CA LYS A 159 26.51 15.30 7.53
C LYS A 159 27.04 16.58 6.84
N LYS A 160 26.71 16.84 5.56
CA LYS A 160 27.34 17.89 4.73
C LYS A 160 26.46 18.56 3.65
N SER A 161 25.15 18.31 3.60
CA SER A 161 24.23 19.03 2.69
C SER A 161 22.97 19.44 3.43
N SER A 162 22.36 20.56 3.00
CA SER A 162 21.15 21.17 3.56
C SER A 162 19.85 20.42 3.21
N GLU A 163 19.96 19.14 2.85
CA GLU A 163 18.87 18.30 2.36
C GLU A 163 18.71 17.13 3.33
N GLN A 164 17.66 17.18 4.16
CA GLN A 164 17.21 16.02 4.93
C GLN A 164 16.60 15.01 3.97
N ILE A 165 17.03 13.74 4.04
CA ILE A 165 16.48 12.68 3.21
C ILE A 165 15.32 12.04 3.98
N GLU A 166 14.09 12.46 3.69
CA GLU A 166 12.88 11.90 4.28
C GLU A 166 12.41 10.68 3.48
N ILE A 167 12.78 9.46 3.90
CA ILE A 167 12.29 8.24 3.24
C ILE A 167 10.75 8.19 3.36
N LYS A 168 10.07 8.34 2.21
CA LYS A 168 8.61 8.25 2.11
C LYS A 168 8.10 6.82 2.02
N LYS A 169 8.75 6.00 1.19
CA LYS A 169 8.33 4.62 0.88
C LYS A 169 9.54 3.77 0.50
N ILE A 170 9.57 2.51 0.95
CA ILE A 170 10.47 1.49 0.41
C ILE A 170 9.67 0.75 -0.67
N ILE A 171 10.14 0.79 -1.91
CA ILE A 171 9.32 0.43 -3.08
C ILE A 171 9.40 -1.08 -3.35
N GLY A 172 10.59 -1.66 -3.18
CA GLY A 172 10.85 -3.07 -3.45
C GLY A 172 12.31 -3.35 -3.83
N MET A 173 12.59 -4.56 -4.30
CA MET A 173 13.93 -5.02 -4.68
C MET A 173 13.93 -5.71 -6.05
N PHE A 174 14.64 -5.16 -7.03
CA PHE A 174 14.86 -5.85 -8.31
C PHE A 174 16.26 -6.50 -8.30
N GLY A 175 16.30 -7.83 -8.22
CA GLY A 175 17.54 -8.54 -7.86
C GLY A 175 18.05 -8.09 -6.48
N TYR A 176 19.22 -7.47 -6.44
CA TYR A 176 19.81 -6.87 -5.23
C TYR A 176 19.72 -5.34 -5.17
N ASP A 177 19.00 -4.71 -6.11
CA ASP A 177 18.80 -3.26 -6.15
C ASP A 177 17.54 -2.91 -5.35
N LEU A 178 17.73 -2.38 -4.14
CA LEU A 178 16.67 -1.86 -3.27
C LEU A 178 16.30 -0.44 -3.70
N TRP A 179 15.04 -0.24 -4.07
CA TRP A 179 14.52 1.06 -4.52
C TRP A 179 13.70 1.73 -3.42
N ILE A 180 13.99 3.02 -3.20
CA ILE A 180 13.45 3.81 -2.10
C ILE A 180 13.02 5.17 -2.64
N GLN A 181 11.83 5.62 -2.27
CA GLN A 181 11.34 6.97 -2.55
C GLN A 181 11.77 7.91 -1.42
N LEU A 182 12.46 9.00 -1.77
CA LEU A 182 13.01 9.99 -0.84
C LEU A 182 12.21 11.30 -0.76
N SER A 183 11.29 11.53 -1.70
CA SER A 183 10.41 12.70 -1.75
C SER A 183 9.31 12.48 -2.78
N ASP A 184 8.50 13.51 -3.07
CA ASP A 184 7.54 13.47 -4.18
C ASP A 184 8.19 13.57 -5.58
N GLU A 185 9.53 13.63 -5.66
CA GLU A 185 10.27 13.83 -6.91
C GLU A 185 11.59 13.05 -7.00
N SER A 186 12.02 12.33 -5.96
CA SER A 186 13.35 11.70 -5.93
C SER A 186 13.43 10.30 -5.34
N PHE A 187 14.42 9.54 -5.84
CA PHE A 187 14.67 8.13 -5.52
C PHE A 187 16.13 7.87 -5.13
N LEU A 188 16.31 6.82 -4.34
CA LEU A 188 17.60 6.23 -3.97
C LEU A 188 17.59 4.74 -4.31
N CYS A 189 18.71 4.28 -4.87
CA CYS A 189 18.93 2.87 -5.17
C CYS A 189 20.14 2.37 -4.36
N LEU A 190 19.90 1.43 -3.44
CA LEU A 190 20.92 0.82 -2.58
C LEU A 190 21.14 -0.64 -2.97
N ASN A 191 22.36 -1.14 -2.80
CA ASN A 191 22.61 -2.57 -2.85
C ASN A 191 22.11 -3.25 -1.56
N ALA A 192 21.07 -4.09 -1.65
CA ALA A 192 20.38 -4.72 -0.52
C ALA A 192 21.28 -5.61 0.36
N LEU A 193 22.42 -6.10 -0.14
CA LEU A 193 23.37 -6.91 0.63
C LEU A 193 24.36 -6.07 1.44
N THR A 194 24.71 -4.87 0.97
CA THR A 194 25.84 -4.08 1.52
C THR A 194 25.47 -2.68 1.99
N GLY A 195 24.25 -2.21 1.73
CA GLY A 195 23.78 -0.86 2.08
C GLY A 195 24.43 0.27 1.28
N LYS A 196 25.29 -0.04 0.30
CA LYS A 196 25.96 0.97 -0.51
C LYS A 196 25.00 1.57 -1.53
N ALA A 197 25.00 2.90 -1.64
CA ALA A 197 24.36 3.58 -2.75
C ALA A 197 25.00 3.15 -4.07
N LEU A 198 24.17 2.72 -5.02
CA LEU A 198 24.63 2.30 -6.34
C LEU A 198 24.90 3.50 -7.25
N HIS A 199 24.18 4.60 -7.05
CA HIS A 199 24.23 5.84 -7.83
C HIS A 199 23.93 7.06 -6.95
N PRO A 200 24.20 8.29 -7.43
CA PRO A 200 23.63 9.51 -6.87
C PRO A 200 22.09 9.46 -6.80
N HIS A 201 21.49 10.36 -6.01
CA HIS A 201 20.03 10.47 -5.93
C HIS A 201 19.45 10.78 -7.32
N MET A 202 18.40 10.05 -7.71
CA MET A 202 17.68 10.30 -8.95
C MET A 202 16.60 11.34 -8.68
N ILE A 203 16.77 12.56 -9.19
CA ILE A 203 15.77 13.63 -9.09
C ILE A 203 15.00 13.67 -10.41
N LEU A 204 13.78 13.11 -10.42
CA LEU A 204 13.02 12.89 -11.66
C LEU A 204 12.72 14.19 -12.41
N LYS A 205 12.36 15.26 -11.71
CA LYS A 205 12.03 16.55 -12.37
C LYS A 205 13.20 17.12 -13.17
N GLU A 206 14.43 16.91 -12.72
CA GLU A 206 15.64 17.41 -13.39
C GLU A 206 15.97 16.57 -14.61
N ILE A 207 15.90 15.25 -14.49
CA ILE A 207 16.18 14.30 -15.57
C ILE A 207 15.12 14.41 -16.69
N LEU A 208 13.86 14.65 -16.32
CA LEU A 208 12.72 14.77 -17.25
C LEU A 208 12.44 16.21 -17.72
N GLY A 209 13.14 17.22 -17.18
CA GLY A 209 12.95 18.63 -17.56
C GLY A 209 11.56 19.19 -17.23
N LEU A 210 11.06 18.93 -16.02
CA LEU A 210 9.72 19.33 -15.58
C LEU A 210 9.76 20.42 -14.50
N ASP A 211 9.06 21.54 -14.71
CA ASP A 211 8.92 22.64 -13.74
C ASP A 211 8.03 22.31 -12.52
N GLY A 212 7.61 21.06 -12.38
CA GLY A 212 6.81 20.56 -11.26
C GLY A 212 6.47 19.09 -11.44
N LEU A 213 6.75 18.29 -10.42
CA LEU A 213 6.44 16.87 -10.36
C LEU A 213 6.00 16.51 -8.94
N ALA A 214 4.93 15.74 -8.82
CA ALA A 214 4.52 15.13 -7.56
C ALA A 214 4.13 13.69 -7.84
N ILE A 215 4.85 12.74 -7.26
CA ILE A 215 4.54 11.31 -7.30
C ILE A 215 3.31 11.05 -6.42
N GLY A 216 2.22 10.59 -7.02
CA GLY A 216 1.00 10.16 -6.31
C GLY A 216 1.05 8.67 -5.95
N GLU A 217 1.51 7.81 -6.86
CA GLU A 217 1.71 6.38 -6.59
C GLU A 217 2.96 5.84 -7.29
N VAL A 218 3.63 4.86 -6.64
CA VAL A 218 4.80 4.17 -7.20
C VAL A 218 4.76 2.67 -6.90
N HIS A 219 5.04 1.88 -7.93
CA HIS A 219 5.03 0.42 -7.89
C HIS A 219 6.24 -0.17 -8.62
N LEU A 220 6.84 -1.20 -8.03
CA LEU A 220 7.87 -2.02 -8.67
C LEU A 220 7.18 -3.16 -9.43
N ASP A 221 7.26 -3.13 -10.75
CA ASP A 221 6.88 -4.23 -11.63
C ASP A 221 8.12 -5.08 -11.91
N GLU A 222 8.26 -6.17 -11.16
CA GLU A 222 9.39 -7.08 -11.29
C GLU A 222 9.37 -7.90 -12.58
N GLU A 223 8.19 -8.12 -13.20
CA GLU A 223 8.06 -8.93 -14.41
C GLU A 223 8.58 -8.16 -15.64
N SER A 224 8.18 -6.89 -15.80
CA SER A 224 8.70 -6.06 -16.89
C SER A 224 10.04 -5.38 -16.58
N GLY A 225 10.52 -5.47 -15.34
CA GLY A 225 11.77 -4.85 -14.90
C GLY A 225 11.68 -3.32 -14.87
N LYS A 226 10.57 -2.78 -14.34
CA LYS A 226 10.28 -1.34 -14.32
C LYS A 226 9.78 -0.87 -12.96
N ILE A 227 9.96 0.42 -12.67
CA ILE A 227 9.12 1.13 -11.71
C ILE A 227 8.07 1.92 -12.48
N ARG A 228 6.80 1.65 -12.20
CA ARG A 228 5.63 2.35 -12.77
C ARG A 228 5.19 3.47 -11.80
N ILE A 229 4.96 4.67 -12.33
CA ILE A 229 4.71 5.88 -11.52
C ILE A 229 3.49 6.64 -12.06
N LEU A 230 2.51 6.89 -11.19
CA LEU A 230 1.46 7.90 -11.40
C LEU A 230 1.89 9.19 -10.71
N ALA A 231 2.23 10.22 -11.48
CA ALA A 231 2.76 11.48 -10.98
C ALA A 231 1.87 12.66 -11.36
N PHE A 232 0.66 12.71 -10.78
CA PHE A 232 -0.38 13.74 -10.94
C PHE A 232 -0.82 13.97 -12.39
N SER A 233 0.03 14.61 -13.21
CA SER A 233 -0.21 14.92 -14.63
C SER A 233 0.47 13.94 -15.60
N TYR A 234 1.27 12.99 -15.11
CA TYR A 234 2.10 12.11 -15.93
C TYR A 234 2.01 10.64 -15.52
N TYR A 235 2.11 9.75 -16.51
CA TYR A 235 2.53 8.36 -16.31
C TYR A 235 3.99 8.24 -16.72
N ILE A 236 4.84 7.79 -15.79
CA ILE A 236 6.28 7.67 -15.96
C ILE A 236 6.68 6.21 -15.70
N GLU A 237 7.61 5.70 -16.49
CA GLU A 237 8.31 4.44 -16.23
C GLU A 237 9.79 4.73 -15.95
N ILE A 238 10.39 4.02 -14.99
CA ILE A 238 11.84 3.89 -14.86
C ILE A 238 12.22 2.47 -15.28
N ASP A 239 13.00 2.35 -16.35
CA ASP A 239 13.58 1.07 -16.76
C ASP A 239 14.72 0.69 -15.79
N LEU A 240 14.66 -0.50 -15.19
CA LEU A 240 15.58 -0.86 -14.10
C LEU A 240 16.96 -1.31 -14.58
N ALA A 241 17.08 -1.76 -15.83
CA ALA A 241 18.36 -2.17 -16.42
C ALA A 241 19.23 -0.95 -16.78
N THR A 242 18.62 0.07 -17.38
CA THR A 242 19.25 1.33 -17.78
C THR A 242 19.23 2.39 -16.67
N ARG A 243 18.30 2.26 -15.70
CA ARG A 243 17.97 3.25 -14.66
C ARG A 243 17.52 4.60 -15.23
N MET A 244 16.96 4.61 -16.43
CA MET A 244 16.47 5.83 -17.09
C MET A 244 14.96 6.02 -16.90
N PRO A 245 14.50 7.17 -16.40
CA PRO A 245 13.09 7.52 -16.39
C PRO A 245 12.64 8.02 -17.77
N ALA A 246 11.38 7.73 -18.14
CA ALA A 246 10.75 8.25 -19.34
C ALA A 246 9.28 8.60 -19.07
N ILE A 247 8.84 9.78 -19.53
CA ILE A 247 7.41 10.11 -19.61
C ILE A 247 6.79 9.24 -20.70
N LYS A 248 5.85 8.38 -20.33
CA LYS A 248 5.10 7.53 -21.26
C LYS A 248 3.84 8.22 -21.73
N ALA A 249 3.12 8.86 -20.80
CA ALA A 249 1.95 9.66 -21.11
C ALA A 249 1.91 10.93 -20.26
N LYS A 250 1.27 11.97 -20.82
CA LYS A 250 0.78 13.12 -20.07
C LYS A 250 -0.74 13.03 -20.09
N PHE A 251 -1.38 13.02 -18.93
CA PHE A 251 -2.84 12.96 -18.86
C PHE A 251 -3.44 14.26 -19.43
N GLU A 252 -4.63 14.15 -20.03
CA GLU A 252 -5.30 15.29 -20.66
C GLU A 252 -5.60 16.42 -19.66
N SER A 253 -5.78 17.63 -20.19
CA SER A 253 -5.95 18.85 -19.40
C SER A 253 -7.16 18.79 -18.46
N GLY A 254 -6.90 18.45 -17.20
CA GLY A 254 -7.91 18.33 -16.16
C GLY A 254 -7.60 17.22 -15.16
N TRP A 255 -7.04 16.10 -15.63
CA TRP A 255 -6.69 14.97 -14.77
C TRP A 255 -5.51 15.31 -13.86
N SER A 256 -5.67 15.00 -12.57
CA SER A 256 -4.63 15.09 -11.56
C SER A 256 -4.71 13.87 -10.66
N ILE A 257 -3.98 12.80 -11.01
CA ILE A 257 -4.00 11.52 -10.31
C ILE A 257 -3.13 11.59 -9.05
N GLY A 258 -3.78 11.85 -7.90
CA GLY A 258 -3.11 12.00 -6.61
C GLY A 258 -2.96 10.71 -5.80
N LYS A 259 -3.75 9.67 -6.10
CA LYS A 259 -3.66 8.36 -5.47
C LYS A 259 -3.92 7.26 -6.49
N GLY A 260 -3.24 6.13 -6.36
CA GLY A 260 -3.54 4.98 -7.20
C GLY A 260 -3.14 3.67 -6.56
N ARG A 261 -3.26 2.60 -7.35
CA ARG A 261 -2.71 1.29 -7.05
C ARG A 261 -2.53 0.51 -8.34
N PHE A 262 -1.36 -0.11 -8.46
CA PHE A 262 -1.05 -1.11 -9.47
C PHE A 262 -1.24 -2.51 -8.87
N TYR A 263 -1.44 -3.51 -9.73
CA TYR A 263 -1.61 -4.90 -9.37
C TYR A 263 -0.72 -5.78 -10.25
N ASP A 264 -0.05 -6.75 -9.64
CA ASP A 264 0.87 -7.65 -10.34
C ASP A 264 0.13 -8.41 -11.45
N GLY A 265 0.74 -8.49 -12.64
CA GLY A 265 0.12 -9.07 -13.84
C GLY A 265 -1.01 -8.25 -14.47
N ASP A 266 -1.38 -7.08 -13.92
CA ASP A 266 -2.39 -6.19 -14.49
C ASP A 266 -1.73 -5.06 -15.30
N MET A 267 -2.22 -4.84 -16.52
CA MET A 267 -1.82 -3.69 -17.36
C MET A 267 -2.64 -2.43 -17.04
N ARG A 268 -3.27 -2.39 -15.86
CA ARG A 268 -4.12 -1.29 -15.39
C ARG A 268 -3.64 -0.75 -14.06
N ALA A 269 -3.67 0.58 -13.95
CA ALA A 269 -3.59 1.28 -12.69
C ALA A 269 -4.98 1.78 -12.31
N TYR A 270 -5.40 1.46 -11.09
CA TYR A 270 -6.66 1.93 -10.50
C TYR A 270 -6.37 3.22 -9.75
N PHE A 271 -7.19 4.25 -9.90
CA PHE A 271 -6.84 5.57 -9.40
C PHE A 271 -7.99 6.34 -8.79
N ILE A 272 -7.62 7.32 -7.96
CA ILE A 272 -8.47 8.43 -7.52
C ILE A 272 -7.77 9.72 -7.96
N ALA A 273 -8.53 10.60 -8.61
CA ALA A 273 -8.03 11.81 -9.24
C ALA A 273 -8.92 13.02 -8.95
N ASP A 274 -8.31 14.19 -9.07
CA ASP A 274 -9.05 15.42 -9.33
C ASP A 274 -9.35 15.45 -10.83
N TYR A 275 -10.59 15.82 -11.16
CA TYR A 275 -11.04 16.11 -12.53
C TYR A 275 -11.89 17.40 -12.47
N PRO A 276 -11.76 18.35 -13.41
CA PRO A 276 -12.44 19.64 -13.33
C PRO A 276 -13.95 19.50 -13.41
N PHE A 277 -14.63 19.70 -12.28
CA PHE A 277 -16.08 19.81 -12.23
C PHE A 277 -16.48 21.28 -12.40
N HIS A 278 -17.07 21.62 -13.55
CA HIS A 278 -17.46 23.01 -13.91
C HIS A 278 -16.35 24.06 -13.70
N GLY A 279 -15.09 23.72 -14.02
CA GLY A 279 -13.94 24.61 -13.87
C GLY A 279 -13.43 24.79 -12.44
N LYS A 280 -14.02 24.11 -11.44
CA LYS A 280 -13.49 24.04 -10.08
C LYS A 280 -12.70 22.74 -9.90
N LYS A 281 -11.49 22.84 -9.33
CA LYS A 281 -10.76 21.66 -8.84
C LYS A 281 -11.34 21.28 -7.48
N ILE A 282 -12.04 20.15 -7.42
CA ILE A 282 -12.44 19.47 -6.19
C ILE A 282 -11.56 18.23 -6.06
N GLY A 283 -10.94 18.06 -4.90
CA GLY A 283 -9.94 17.02 -4.68
C GLY A 283 -10.55 15.61 -4.62
N ASN A 284 -9.86 14.62 -5.20
CA ASN A 284 -10.18 13.19 -5.08
C ASN A 284 -11.63 12.82 -5.49
N PHE A 285 -12.20 13.52 -6.47
CA PHE A 285 -13.62 13.44 -6.78
C PHE A 285 -14.00 12.36 -7.81
N THR A 286 -13.00 11.82 -8.52
CA THR A 286 -13.19 10.83 -9.57
C THR A 286 -12.35 9.59 -9.30
N ALA A 287 -12.96 8.41 -9.42
CA ALA A 287 -12.28 7.12 -9.43
C ALA A 287 -12.17 6.62 -10.88
N GLY A 288 -11.10 5.92 -11.24
CA GLY A 288 -10.91 5.49 -12.62
C GLY A 288 -9.89 4.39 -12.85
N VAL A 289 -9.79 3.98 -14.11
CA VAL A 289 -8.90 2.92 -14.61
C VAL A 289 -8.06 3.50 -15.73
N PHE A 290 -6.73 3.44 -15.58
CA PHE A 290 -5.76 3.84 -16.59
C PHE A 290 -5.04 2.60 -17.12
N ASN A 291 -5.08 2.38 -18.43
CA ASN A 291 -4.37 1.27 -19.08
C ASN A 291 -2.94 1.71 -19.42
N THR A 292 -1.95 1.00 -18.89
CA THR A 292 -0.52 1.34 -19.04
C THR A 292 0.08 0.91 -20.38
N GLU A 293 -0.64 0.09 -21.15
CA GLU A 293 -0.25 -0.35 -22.51
C GLU A 293 -0.82 0.60 -23.57
N THR A 294 -2.13 0.88 -23.55
CA THR A 294 -2.76 1.82 -24.49
C THR A 294 -2.51 3.28 -24.13
N LEU A 295 -2.15 3.56 -22.87
CA LEU A 295 -1.94 4.90 -22.31
C LEU A 295 -3.21 5.75 -22.23
N GLU A 296 -4.37 5.11 -22.13
CA GLU A 296 -5.70 5.73 -22.07
C GLU A 296 -6.40 5.51 -20.72
N ILE A 297 -7.29 6.43 -20.35
CA ILE A 297 -8.23 6.23 -19.25
C ILE A 297 -9.44 5.50 -19.82
N GLU A 298 -9.49 4.17 -19.64
CA GLU A 298 -10.53 3.31 -20.19
C GLU A 298 -11.90 3.58 -19.56
N TRP A 299 -11.92 3.97 -18.28
CA TRP A 299 -13.15 4.13 -17.52
C TRP A 299 -12.97 5.08 -16.33
N HIS A 300 -14.01 5.83 -16.00
CA HIS A 300 -14.06 6.62 -14.77
C HIS A 300 -15.49 6.77 -14.22
N TYR A 301 -15.58 7.07 -12.92
CA TYR A 301 -16.81 7.45 -12.22
C TYR A 301 -16.52 8.63 -11.29
N SER A 302 -17.33 9.67 -11.40
CA SER A 302 -17.30 10.85 -10.54
C SER A 302 -18.54 10.85 -9.64
N LEU A 303 -18.40 11.33 -8.41
CA LEU A 303 -19.54 11.53 -7.51
C LEU A 303 -20.47 12.66 -8.02
N SER A 304 -21.60 12.90 -7.37
CA SER A 304 -22.46 14.06 -7.65
C SER A 304 -21.87 15.33 -7.02
N GLY A 305 -21.38 16.27 -7.83
CA GLY A 305 -20.56 17.43 -7.41
C GLY A 305 -21.28 18.53 -6.64
N GLU A 306 -22.31 18.18 -5.88
CA GLU A 306 -23.15 19.08 -5.08
C GLU A 306 -22.49 19.46 -3.75
N ASP A 307 -21.70 18.56 -3.15
CA ASP A 307 -20.93 18.83 -1.93
C ASP A 307 -19.41 18.70 -2.15
N LYS A 308 -18.68 19.77 -1.82
CA LYS A 308 -17.21 19.83 -1.85
C LYS A 308 -16.53 19.01 -0.74
N HIS A 309 -17.30 18.55 0.26
CA HIS A 309 -16.84 17.67 1.34
C HIS A 309 -17.09 16.18 1.04
N HIS A 310 -17.76 15.87 -0.08
CA HIS A 310 -17.98 14.50 -0.56
C HIS A 310 -16.91 14.12 -1.59
N PHE A 311 -15.97 13.25 -1.22
CA PHE A 311 -14.87 12.82 -2.10
C PHE A 311 -14.35 11.42 -1.72
N PHE A 312 -13.56 10.80 -2.59
CA PHE A 312 -12.99 9.46 -2.35
C PHE A 312 -11.81 9.50 -1.36
N VAL A 313 -11.83 8.58 -0.40
CA VAL A 313 -10.84 8.40 0.65
C VAL A 313 -10.06 7.09 0.45
N ASN A 314 -8.92 6.99 1.14
CA ASN A 314 -7.96 5.87 1.04
C ASN A 314 -7.40 5.67 -0.38
N GLN A 315 -6.58 4.63 -0.56
CA GLN A 315 -6.18 4.15 -1.88
C GLN A 315 -7.29 3.25 -2.48
N PRO A 316 -7.40 3.21 -3.82
CA PRO A 316 -8.23 2.22 -4.51
C PRO A 316 -7.77 0.79 -4.21
N GLN A 317 -8.69 -0.17 -4.26
CA GLN A 317 -8.33 -1.60 -4.34
C GLN A 317 -9.08 -2.29 -5.48
N ALA A 318 -8.46 -3.28 -6.10
CA ALA A 318 -9.04 -4.13 -7.13
C ALA A 318 -8.66 -5.61 -6.91
N ASN A 319 -9.49 -6.50 -7.45
CA ASN A 319 -9.19 -7.92 -7.67
C ASN A 319 -9.50 -8.26 -9.14
N GLU A 320 -9.47 -9.51 -9.58
CA GLU A 320 -9.76 -9.90 -10.97
C GLU A 320 -11.14 -9.45 -11.50
N LYS A 321 -12.13 -9.30 -10.61
CA LYS A 321 -13.55 -9.06 -10.94
C LYS A 321 -14.08 -7.68 -10.58
N PHE A 322 -13.47 -6.99 -9.62
CA PHE A 322 -13.98 -5.74 -9.07
C PHE A 322 -12.89 -4.69 -8.87
N PHE A 323 -13.30 -3.44 -9.02
CA PHE A 323 -12.60 -2.26 -8.57
C PHE A 323 -13.44 -1.59 -7.48
N ALA A 324 -12.83 -1.16 -6.37
CA ALA A 324 -13.51 -0.56 -5.24
C ALA A 324 -12.81 0.70 -4.70
N VAL A 325 -13.62 1.65 -4.26
CA VAL A 325 -13.23 2.91 -3.60
C VAL A 325 -14.25 3.26 -2.51
N LYS A 326 -13.79 3.95 -1.46
CA LYS A 326 -14.63 4.42 -0.35
C LYS A 326 -14.71 5.95 -0.41
N ASP A 327 -15.83 6.55 0.01
CA ASP A 327 -15.98 8.01 0.14
C ASP A 327 -15.89 8.52 1.60
N THR A 328 -15.98 9.84 1.77
CA THR A 328 -16.03 10.52 3.07
C THR A 328 -17.30 10.26 3.89
N ASN A 329 -18.35 9.67 3.30
CA ASN A 329 -19.62 9.32 3.95
C ASN A 329 -19.68 7.83 4.31
N ASP A 330 -18.52 7.20 4.47
CA ASP A 330 -18.33 5.77 4.71
C ASP A 330 -19.03 4.82 3.72
N THR A 331 -19.31 5.29 2.50
CA THR A 331 -19.88 4.46 1.43
C THR A 331 -18.78 3.82 0.60
N LEU A 332 -18.78 2.48 0.54
CA LEU A 332 -17.93 1.68 -0.32
C LEU A 332 -18.64 1.39 -1.64
N TYR A 333 -18.02 1.79 -2.75
CA TYR A 333 -18.48 1.57 -4.11
C TYR A 333 -17.70 0.39 -4.71
N LEU A 334 -18.41 -0.56 -5.30
CA LEU A 334 -17.84 -1.68 -6.05
C LEU A 334 -18.30 -1.63 -7.51
N PHE A 335 -17.34 -1.59 -8.42
CA PHE A 335 -17.50 -1.59 -9.87
C PHE A 335 -17.01 -2.93 -10.42
N GLU A 336 -17.77 -3.53 -11.34
CA GLU A 336 -17.34 -4.76 -12.01
C GLU A 336 -16.27 -4.43 -13.05
N ARG A 337 -15.22 -5.25 -13.11
CA ARG A 337 -14.17 -5.21 -14.13
C ARG A 337 -14.62 -6.08 -15.31
N GLY A 338 -14.76 -5.47 -16.50
CA GLY A 338 -14.94 -6.21 -17.75
C GLY A 338 -16.34 -6.17 -18.40
N VAL A 339 -17.00 -5.01 -18.43
CA VAL A 339 -18.19 -4.77 -19.29
C VAL A 339 -18.07 -3.46 -20.08
N HIS A 340 -16.84 -3.07 -20.47
CA HIS A 340 -16.55 -1.94 -21.35
C HIS A 340 -15.41 -2.33 -22.30
#